data_AF-A0A536LLV5-F1
#
_entry.id   AF-A0A536LLV5-F1
#
_cell.length_a   1.000
_cell.length_b   1.000
_cell.length_c   1.000
_cell.angle_alpha   90.00
_cell.angle_beta   90.00
_cell.angle_gamma   90.00
#
_symmetry.space_group_name_H-M   'P 1'
#
loop_
_entity.id
_entity.type
_entity.pdbx_description
1 polymer ?
#
loop_
_entity_poly.entity_id
_entity_poly.type
_entity_poly.pdbx_seq_one_letter_code
_entity_poly.pdbx_strand_id
1 'polypeptide(L)'
;MLKNVRLLPGEVVADSGSIVVADQSTHSDTIGVYVDVMAPSAGGCTPNGRVLQTTVTLAAGAKTTIPAPVSYSCADPAAANGLSYTWVAVADHGGDDLAACGPGALQSLACYNALADDDQDPADNRVTRNGPKVVAQ
;
A
#
# COMPACT_ATOMS: atom_id res chain seq x y z
N MET A 1 8.70 -14.37 -7.39
CA MET A 1 9.41 -13.72 -8.52
C MET A 1 9.26 -12.22 -8.33
N LEU A 2 10.33 -11.43 -8.27
CA LEU A 2 10.25 -9.97 -8.18
C LEU A 2 9.72 -9.43 -9.52
N LYS A 3 8.65 -8.63 -9.48
CA LYS A 3 8.07 -8.00 -10.68
C LYS A 3 8.98 -6.83 -11.11
N ASN A 4 8.98 -6.51 -12.40
CA ASN A 4 9.69 -5.35 -12.92
C ASN A 4 8.69 -4.40 -13.59
N VAL A 5 8.98 -3.12 -13.56
CA VAL A 5 8.31 -2.09 -14.36
C VAL A 5 9.36 -1.45 -15.27
N ARG A 6 9.13 -1.53 -16.57
CA ARG A 6 10.01 -0.96 -17.58
C ARG A 6 9.50 0.43 -17.93
N LEU A 7 10.39 1.42 -17.90
CA LEU A 7 10.00 2.83 -18.02
C LEU A 7 10.97 3.60 -18.91
N LEU A 8 10.41 4.35 -19.85
CA LEU A 8 11.04 5.50 -20.50
C LEU A 8 10.83 6.78 -19.67
N PRO A 9 11.66 7.83 -19.86
CA PRO A 9 11.46 9.11 -19.20
C PRO A 9 10.05 9.68 -19.42
N GLY A 10 9.30 9.88 -18.33
CA GLY A 10 7.94 10.42 -18.33
C GLY A 10 6.84 9.44 -18.77
N GLU A 11 7.18 8.20 -19.12
CA GLU A 11 6.19 7.17 -19.44
C GLU A 11 5.34 6.83 -18.20
N VAL A 12 4.07 6.54 -18.43
CA VAL A 12 3.16 6.06 -17.39
C VAL A 12 2.74 4.63 -17.72
N VAL A 13 3.07 3.70 -16.82
CA VAL A 13 2.69 2.29 -16.94
C VAL A 13 1.64 1.96 -15.90
N ALA A 14 0.44 1.61 -16.36
CA ALA A 14 -0.65 1.14 -15.51
C ALA A 14 -0.43 -0.33 -15.12
N ASP A 15 -0.74 -0.65 -13.87
CA ASP A 15 -0.63 -1.99 -13.30
C ASP A 15 -1.63 -2.15 -12.14
N SER A 16 -1.63 -3.31 -11.50
CA SER A 16 -2.40 -3.57 -10.28
C SER A 16 -1.66 -4.48 -9.31
N GLY A 17 -1.79 -4.19 -8.02
CA GLY A 17 -1.48 -5.11 -6.92
C GLY A 17 -2.75 -5.79 -6.39
N SER A 18 -2.57 -6.87 -5.63
CA SER A 18 -3.67 -7.54 -4.92
C SER A 18 -3.42 -7.46 -3.43
N ILE A 19 -4.39 -6.93 -2.68
CA ILE A 19 -4.35 -6.84 -1.23
C ILE A 19 -5.29 -7.88 -0.66
N VAL A 20 -4.78 -8.73 0.23
CA VAL A 20 -5.61 -9.68 0.96
C VAL A 20 -5.87 -9.09 2.33
N VAL A 21 -7.15 -8.95 2.68
CA VAL A 21 -7.60 -8.47 3.99
C VAL A 21 -8.40 -9.59 4.63
N ALA A 22 -8.11 -9.87 5.89
CA ALA A 22 -8.79 -10.90 6.67
C ALA A 22 -9.31 -10.27 7.95
N ASP A 23 -10.55 -10.60 8.28
CA ASP A 23 -11.12 -10.34 9.59
C ASP A 23 -10.77 -11.51 10.50
N GLN A 24 -9.96 -11.26 11.52
CA GLN A 24 -9.51 -12.27 12.48
C GLN A 24 -10.34 -12.26 13.77
N SER A 25 -11.36 -11.41 13.84
CA SER A 25 -12.22 -11.31 15.01
C SER A 25 -13.20 -12.50 15.10
N THR A 26 -14.01 -12.47 16.16
CA THR A 26 -15.11 -13.43 16.37
C THR A 26 -16.48 -12.91 15.95
N HIS A 27 -16.53 -11.70 15.37
CA HIS A 27 -17.74 -11.05 14.89
C HIS A 27 -17.54 -10.47 13.49
N SER A 28 -18.53 -9.73 12.96
CA SER A 28 -18.41 -9.10 11.66
C SER A 28 -17.93 -7.67 11.82
N ASP A 29 -16.85 -7.31 11.12
CA ASP A 29 -16.25 -6.00 11.21
C ASP A 29 -16.25 -5.24 9.89
N THR A 30 -16.28 -3.91 10.00
CA THR A 30 -15.99 -3.01 8.89
C THR A 30 -14.55 -2.54 9.03
N ILE A 31 -13.75 -2.76 7.99
CA ILE A 31 -12.31 -2.52 7.99
C ILE A 31 -12.00 -1.48 6.92
N GLY A 32 -11.39 -0.37 7.32
CA GLY A 32 -10.71 0.55 6.44
C GLY A 32 -9.45 -0.11 5.85
N VAL A 33 -9.28 0.00 4.54
CA VAL A 33 -8.13 -0.56 3.82
C VAL A 33 -7.45 0.56 3.06
N TYR A 34 -6.22 0.86 3.46
CA TYR A 34 -5.43 1.91 2.85
C TYR A 34 -4.12 1.34 2.30
N VAL A 35 -3.78 1.74 1.08
CA VAL A 35 -2.56 1.29 0.42
C VAL A 35 -1.81 2.49 -0.12
N ASP A 36 -0.56 2.59 0.29
CA ASP A 36 0.38 3.53 -0.26
C ASP A 36 1.47 2.79 -1.04
N VAL A 37 1.94 3.45 -2.10
CA VAL A 37 3.11 3.01 -2.86
C VAL A 37 4.12 4.15 -2.84
N MET A 38 5.32 3.83 -2.35
CA MET A 38 6.47 4.74 -2.27
C MET A 38 7.42 4.43 -3.41
N ALA A 39 7.82 5.47 -4.12
CA ALA A 39 8.81 5.38 -5.17
C ALA A 39 10.22 5.26 -4.58
N PRO A 40 11.18 4.72 -5.34
CA PRO A 40 12.58 4.86 -4.99
C PRO A 40 12.98 6.34 -4.90
N SER A 41 13.97 6.64 -4.06
CA SER A 41 14.43 8.02 -3.80
C SER A 41 15.14 8.70 -4.98
N ALA A 42 15.50 7.94 -6.02
CA ALA A 42 16.15 8.43 -7.22
C ALA A 42 15.20 8.38 -8.43
N GLY A 43 15.50 9.19 -9.45
CA GLY A 43 14.80 9.16 -10.74
C GLY A 43 13.47 9.91 -10.79
N GLY A 44 13.07 10.59 -9.71
CA GLY A 44 11.83 11.37 -9.69
C GLY A 44 10.60 10.53 -10.00
N CYS A 45 10.55 9.33 -9.41
CA CYS A 45 9.52 8.34 -9.70
C CYS A 45 8.22 8.59 -8.92
N THR A 46 7.10 8.13 -9.46
CA THR A 46 5.75 8.18 -8.88
C THR A 46 5.10 6.79 -8.98
N PRO A 47 4.18 6.43 -8.07
CA PRO A 47 3.56 7.26 -7.03
C PRO A 47 4.42 7.37 -5.76
N ASN A 48 4.13 8.39 -4.95
CA ASN A 48 4.62 8.54 -3.58
C ASN A 48 3.44 8.85 -2.67
N GLY A 49 2.52 7.90 -2.50
CA GLY A 49 1.34 8.08 -1.66
C GLY A 49 0.25 7.07 -1.92
N ARG A 50 -0.98 7.47 -1.57
CA ARG A 50 -2.21 6.66 -1.64
C ARG A 50 -2.51 6.19 -3.06
N VAL A 51 -2.69 4.89 -3.22
CA VAL A 51 -3.17 4.24 -4.46
C VAL A 51 -4.52 3.55 -4.28
N LEU A 52 -4.87 3.17 -3.04
CA LEU A 52 -6.17 2.58 -2.71
C LEU A 52 -6.64 3.05 -1.33
N GLN A 53 -7.88 3.50 -1.25
CA GLN A 53 -8.62 3.76 -0.02
C GLN A 53 -10.02 3.18 -0.18
N THR A 54 -10.40 2.25 0.67
CA THR A 54 -11.72 1.63 0.64
C THR A 54 -12.10 1.10 2.02
N THR A 55 -13.36 0.75 2.20
CA THR A 55 -13.83 -0.03 3.36
C THR A 55 -14.33 -1.38 2.88
N VAL A 56 -14.18 -2.41 3.71
CA VAL A 56 -14.78 -3.73 3.48
C VAL A 56 -15.46 -4.21 4.75
N THR A 57 -16.65 -4.80 4.61
CA THR A 57 -17.29 -5.50 5.72
C THR A 57 -17.09 -6.99 5.52
N LEU A 58 -16.48 -7.64 6.51
CA LEU A 58 -16.17 -9.06 6.50
C LEU A 58 -16.90 -9.73 7.67
N ALA A 59 -17.28 -11.00 7.48
CA ALA A 59 -17.74 -11.83 8.58
C ALA A 59 -16.54 -12.39 9.34
N ALA A 60 -16.76 -12.83 10.58
CA ALA A 60 -15.74 -13.46 11.42
C ALA A 60 -14.92 -14.52 10.67
N GLY A 61 -13.59 -14.37 10.68
CA GLY A 61 -12.66 -15.29 10.02
C GLY A 61 -12.64 -15.22 8.49
N ALA A 62 -13.46 -14.38 7.86
CA ALA A 62 -13.52 -14.24 6.42
C ALA A 62 -12.34 -13.43 5.88
N LYS A 63 -12.04 -13.63 4.60
CA LYS A 63 -11.03 -12.85 3.88
C LYS A 63 -11.52 -12.47 2.49
N THR A 64 -11.02 -11.35 2.01
CA THR A 64 -11.27 -10.88 0.64
C THR A 64 -9.98 -10.45 -0.04
N THR A 65 -10.01 -10.36 -1.36
CA THR A 65 -8.91 -9.82 -2.17
C THR A 65 -9.38 -8.58 -2.90
N ILE A 66 -8.67 -7.47 -2.68
CA ILE A 66 -9.00 -6.17 -3.26
C ILE A 66 -7.92 -5.82 -4.29
N PRO A 67 -8.29 -5.54 -5.56
CA PRO A 67 -7.35 -5.01 -6.53
C PRO A 67 -7.00 -3.56 -6.20
N ALA A 68 -5.70 -3.26 -6.16
CA ALA A 68 -5.18 -1.91 -5.97
C ALA A 68 -4.56 -1.43 -7.30
N PRO A 69 -5.27 -0.59 -8.08
CA PRO A 69 -4.71 -0.03 -9.30
C PRO A 69 -3.54 0.89 -8.96
N VAL A 70 -2.52 0.90 -9.82
CA VAL A 70 -1.34 1.75 -9.65
C VAL A 70 -0.86 2.23 -11.02
N SER A 71 -0.23 3.39 -11.07
CA SER A 71 0.42 3.92 -12.27
C SER A 71 1.82 4.37 -11.92
N TYR A 72 2.81 3.70 -12.50
CA TYR A 72 4.22 3.98 -12.28
C TYR A 72 4.76 4.93 -13.34
N SER A 73 5.61 5.85 -12.94
CA SER A 73 6.32 6.75 -13.84
C SER A 73 7.64 7.20 -13.22
N CYS A 74 8.62 7.59 -14.03
CA CYS A 74 9.87 8.19 -13.58
C CYS A 74 10.30 9.30 -14.55
N ALA A 75 10.74 10.44 -14.02
CA ALA A 75 11.35 11.49 -14.82
C ALA A 75 12.72 11.07 -15.37
N ASP A 76 13.51 10.33 -14.58
CA ASP A 76 14.79 9.75 -14.96
C ASP A 76 14.86 8.27 -14.50
N PRO A 77 14.33 7.34 -15.32
CA PRO A 77 14.39 5.91 -15.02
C PRO A 77 15.81 5.37 -14.89
N ALA A 78 16.82 5.97 -15.55
CA ALA A 78 18.20 5.51 -15.49
C ALA A 78 18.78 5.69 -14.08
N ALA A 79 18.49 6.81 -13.42
CA ALA A 79 18.87 7.03 -12.02
C ALA A 79 18.16 6.10 -11.03
N ALA A 80 16.97 5.59 -11.38
CA ALA A 80 16.21 4.64 -10.56
C ALA A 80 16.47 3.17 -10.91
N ASN A 81 17.26 2.88 -11.94
CA ASN A 81 17.39 1.55 -12.50
C ASN A 81 17.87 0.51 -11.47
N GLY A 82 17.11 -0.57 -11.31
CA GLY A 82 17.38 -1.63 -10.35
C GLY A 82 16.86 -1.37 -8.93
N LEU A 83 16.39 -0.15 -8.62
CA LEU A 83 15.71 0.18 -7.37
C LEU A 83 14.25 -0.29 -7.40
N SER A 84 13.68 -0.54 -6.22
CA SER A 84 12.31 -1.03 -6.07
C SER A 84 11.38 0.05 -5.55
N TYR A 85 10.12 -0.01 -5.97
CA TYR A 85 9.02 0.63 -5.22
C TYR A 85 8.79 -0.13 -3.90
N THR A 86 8.11 0.52 -2.95
CA THR A 86 7.67 -0.10 -1.70
C THR A 86 6.16 0.03 -1.58
N TRP A 87 5.48 -1.09 -1.30
CA TRP A 87 4.06 -1.14 -1.02
C TRP A 87 3.85 -1.22 0.49
N VAL A 88 2.93 -0.41 0.99
CA VAL A 88 2.48 -0.44 2.38
C VAL A 88 0.96 -0.54 2.35
N ALA A 89 0.42 -1.56 3.01
CA ALA A 89 -1.01 -1.71 3.19
C ALA A 89 -1.33 -1.76 4.68
N VAL A 90 -2.44 -1.13 5.08
CA VAL A 90 -2.97 -1.20 6.44
C VAL A 90 -4.42 -1.66 6.46
N ALA A 91 -4.78 -2.34 7.53
CA ALA A 91 -6.15 -2.63 7.92
C ALA A 91 -6.46 -1.80 9.18
N ASP A 92 -7.50 -0.99 9.09
CA ASP A 92 -8.00 -0.05 10.10
C ASP A 92 -9.33 -0.62 10.59
N HIS A 93 -9.38 -1.11 11.82
CA HIS A 93 -10.56 -1.76 12.35
C HIS A 93 -11.58 -0.70 12.77
N GLY A 94 -12.75 -0.67 12.14
CA GLY A 94 -13.72 0.40 12.32
C GLY A 94 -13.62 1.49 11.24
N GLY A 95 -12.44 1.71 10.66
CA GLY A 95 -12.25 2.64 9.56
C GLY A 95 -12.20 4.11 9.99
N ASP A 96 -11.88 4.39 11.24
CA ASP A 96 -11.91 5.71 11.87
C ASP A 96 -10.52 6.36 12.02
N ASP A 97 -9.45 5.67 11.61
CA ASP A 97 -8.07 6.15 11.72
C ASP A 97 -7.53 6.85 10.48
N LEU A 98 -8.37 7.11 9.48
CA LEU A 98 -7.95 7.75 8.23
C LEU A 98 -7.20 9.07 8.44
N ALA A 99 -7.54 9.84 9.48
CA ALA A 99 -6.88 11.11 9.80
C ALA A 99 -5.42 10.92 10.23
N ALA A 100 -5.13 9.89 11.02
CA ALA A 100 -3.75 9.54 11.42
C ALA A 100 -3.01 8.80 10.29
N CYS A 101 -3.74 8.01 9.50
CA CYS A 101 -3.26 7.21 8.38
C CYS A 101 -3.48 7.89 7.02
N GLY A 102 -3.10 9.17 6.91
CA GLY A 102 -3.21 9.92 5.66
C GLY A 102 -2.31 9.40 4.51
N PRO A 103 -2.50 9.88 3.26
CA PRO A 103 -1.65 9.53 2.12
C PRO A 103 -0.16 9.79 2.37
N GLY A 104 0.67 8.76 2.15
CA GLY A 104 2.12 8.80 2.40
C GLY A 104 2.52 8.59 3.87
N ALA A 105 1.55 8.47 4.79
CA ALA A 105 1.79 8.44 6.24
C ALA A 105 1.57 7.06 6.87
N LEU A 106 1.32 5.99 6.10
CA LEU A 106 1.04 4.65 6.64
C LEU A 106 2.21 4.04 7.45
N GLN A 107 3.42 4.54 7.29
CA GLN A 107 4.59 4.15 8.10
C GLN A 107 4.86 5.09 9.29
N SER A 108 4.06 6.14 9.46
CA SER A 108 4.24 7.09 10.55
C SER A 108 3.92 6.46 11.90
N LEU A 109 4.52 6.99 12.97
CA LEU A 109 4.20 6.61 14.34
C LEU A 109 2.74 6.97 14.70
N ALA A 110 2.20 8.06 14.15
CA ALA A 110 0.83 8.47 14.37
C ALA A 110 -0.16 7.41 13.85
N CYS A 111 0.00 6.98 12.60
CA CYS A 111 -0.82 5.91 12.02
C CYS A 111 -0.62 4.59 12.76
N TYR A 112 0.62 4.24 13.13
CA TYR A 112 0.87 3.01 13.90
C TYR A 112 0.13 3.00 15.25
N ASN A 113 0.15 4.10 15.99
CA ASN A 113 -0.48 4.18 17.30
C ASN A 113 -2.01 4.19 17.22
N ALA A 114 -2.56 4.81 16.18
CA ALA A 114 -4.00 4.81 15.92
C ALA A 114 -4.46 3.36 15.67
N LEU A 115 -3.89 2.70 14.65
CA LEU A 115 -4.26 1.32 14.31
C LEU A 115 -4.03 0.29 15.44
N ALA A 116 -3.20 0.60 16.43
CA ALA A 116 -2.89 -0.29 17.54
C ALA A 116 -3.92 -0.20 18.68
N ASP A 117 -4.72 0.85 18.75
CA ASP A 117 -5.69 1.03 19.83
C ASP A 117 -7.02 0.28 19.59
N ASP A 118 -7.28 -0.16 18.36
CA ASP A 118 -8.51 -0.85 17.96
C ASP A 118 -8.60 -2.33 18.39
N ASP A 119 -7.56 -3.14 18.18
CA ASP A 119 -7.66 -4.61 18.27
C ASP A 119 -6.70 -5.29 19.26
N GLN A 120 -5.96 -4.50 20.04
CA GLN A 120 -4.95 -4.96 21.01
C GLN A 120 -3.82 -5.84 20.41
N ASP A 121 -3.76 -6.01 19.08
CA ASP A 121 -2.70 -6.74 18.37
C ASP A 121 -2.20 -5.93 17.16
N PRO A 122 -1.21 -5.05 17.35
CA PRO A 122 -0.71 -4.21 16.27
C PRO A 122 0.18 -4.95 15.26
N ALA A 123 0.37 -6.26 15.40
CA ALA A 123 1.36 -7.01 14.65
C ALA A 123 0.99 -7.18 13.17
N ASP A 124 -0.29 -7.18 12.82
CA ASP A 124 -0.79 -7.48 11.48
C ASP A 124 -1.66 -6.40 10.83
N ASN A 125 -1.92 -5.28 11.53
CA ASN A 125 -2.60 -4.10 10.97
C ASN A 125 -1.80 -3.38 9.88
N ARG A 126 -0.52 -3.75 9.69
CA ARG A 126 0.32 -3.19 8.62
C ARG A 126 1.24 -4.22 7.99
N VAL A 127 1.25 -4.24 6.66
CA VAL A 127 2.19 -5.03 5.86
C VAL A 127 2.99 -4.12 4.93
N THR A 128 4.32 -4.30 4.93
CA THR A 128 5.23 -3.63 3.98
C THR A 128 5.93 -4.66 3.11
N ARG A 129 5.97 -4.43 1.79
CA ARG A 129 6.66 -5.30 0.83
C ARG A 129 7.36 -4.51 -0.26
N ASN A 130 8.44 -5.08 -0.79
CA ASN A 130 9.04 -4.58 -2.02
C ASN A 130 8.06 -4.78 -3.19
N GLY A 131 7.79 -3.69 -3.89
CA GLY A 131 7.07 -3.67 -5.15
C GLY A 131 7.96 -4.00 -6.35
N PRO A 132 7.52 -3.63 -7.57
CA PRO A 132 8.29 -3.84 -8.77
C PRO A 132 9.63 -3.10 -8.75
N LYS A 133 10.65 -3.64 -9.42
CA LYS A 133 11.91 -2.94 -9.72
C LYS A 133 11.79 -2.11 -10.97
N VAL A 134 12.36 -0.90 -10.95
CA VAL A 134 12.52 -0.08 -12.16
C VAL A 134 13.56 -0.72 -13.07
N VAL A 135 13.22 -0.81 -14.35
CA VAL A 135 14.13 -1.17 -15.43
C VAL A 135 14.07 -0.05 -16.47
N ALA A 136 15.16 0.71 -16.59
CA ALA A 136 15.26 1.76 -17.60
C ALA A 136 15.26 1.17 -19.01
N GLN A 137 14.59 1.85 -19.93
CA GLN A 137 14.56 1.50 -21.36
C GLN A 137 15.31 2.51 -22.22
#